data_AF-A0A1T4QEC8-F1
#
_entry.id   AF-A0A1T4QEC8-F1
#
_cell.length_a   1.000
_cell.length_b   1.000
_cell.length_c   1.000
_cell.angle_alpha   90.00
_cell.angle_beta   90.00
_cell.angle_gamma   90.00
#
_symmetry.space_group_name_H-M   'P 1'
#
loop_
_entity.id
_entity.type
_entity.pdbx_description
1 polymer ?
#
loop_
_entity_poly.entity_id
_entity_poly.type
_entity_poly.pdbx_seq_one_letter_code
_entity_poly.pdbx_strand_id
1 'polypeptide(L)'
;MQRVWAIIGLVLIGIWGLVTLIFTAWKTSKRRDYADAFLEKYREFCNSLLDNEFNGELYQWLKLNSAKMQNDIGDYGVAKVYKPAGANYAFKNYQLIVNGIGTIRDLYNQFGDLRLGRGMIRDEILAIDDVILTYIGALDTELDDLFSQIKNPLIWIREGIRSIVTFPISFSYWTGLIQYRTYNKLSRNIITKILSFVLTFVGLIGTIITIVTGYIPFIDKVKKLVQTIN
;
A
#
# COMPACT_ATOMS: atom_id res chain seq x y z
N MET A 1 -23.52 -32.08 -11.76
CA MET A 1 -23.76 -30.63 -11.73
C MET A 1 -23.12 -29.94 -10.52
N GLN A 2 -23.39 -30.36 -9.28
CA GLN A 2 -22.83 -29.69 -8.07
C GLN A 2 -21.29 -29.54 -8.05
N ARG A 3 -20.52 -30.51 -8.57
CA ARG A 3 -19.06 -30.41 -8.65
C ARG A 3 -18.54 -29.36 -9.63
N VAL A 4 -19.26 -29.17 -10.73
CA VAL A 4 -18.92 -28.16 -11.75
C VAL A 4 -19.12 -26.76 -11.16
N TRP A 5 -20.19 -26.57 -10.38
CA TRP A 5 -20.44 -25.32 -9.66
C TRP A 5 -19.37 -25.00 -8.61
N ALA A 6 -18.88 -26.01 -7.88
CA ALA A 6 -17.79 -25.81 -6.90
C ALA A 6 -16.49 -25.36 -7.57
N ILE A 7 -16.14 -25.96 -8.70
CA ILE A 7 -14.95 -25.58 -9.48
C ILE A 7 -15.10 -24.18 -10.06
N ILE A 8 -16.27 -23.86 -10.64
CA ILE A 8 -16.58 -22.51 -11.15
C ILE A 8 -16.45 -21.47 -10.04
N GLY A 9 -16.98 -21.75 -8.84
CA GLY A 9 -16.88 -20.86 -7.69
C GLY A 9 -15.42 -20.58 -7.30
N LEU A 10 -14.58 -21.62 -7.24
CA LEU A 10 -13.16 -21.47 -6.91
C LEU A 10 -12.40 -20.66 -7.97
N VAL A 11 -12.70 -20.87 -9.25
CA VAL A 11 -12.12 -20.09 -10.35
C VAL A 11 -12.53 -18.62 -10.26
N LEU A 12 -13.80 -18.32 -9.98
CA LEU A 12 -14.28 -16.94 -9.80
C LEU A 12 -13.59 -16.23 -8.64
N ILE A 13 -13.39 -16.92 -7.51
CA ILE A 13 -12.64 -16.39 -6.36
C ILE A 13 -11.19 -16.10 -6.75
N GLY A 14 -10.55 -17.00 -7.51
CA GLY A 14 -9.20 -16.78 -8.03
C GLY A 14 -9.13 -15.56 -8.95
N ILE A 15 -10.06 -15.42 -9.90
CA ILE A 15 -10.13 -14.25 -10.80
C ILE A 15 -10.31 -12.97 -9.98
N TRP A 16 -11.19 -12.97 -8.99
CA TRP A 16 -11.38 -11.83 -8.11
C TRP A 16 -10.09 -11.43 -7.39
N GLY A 17 -9.36 -12.40 -6.83
CA GLY A 17 -8.07 -12.14 -6.18
C GLY A 17 -6.97 -11.65 -7.12
N LEU A 18 -6.99 -12.09 -8.39
CA LEU A 18 -6.10 -11.54 -9.41
C LEU A 18 -6.43 -10.07 -9.71
N VAL A 19 -7.72 -9.75 -9.87
CA VAL A 19 -8.18 -8.37 -10.12
C VAL A 19 -7.77 -7.45 -8.97
N THR A 20 -7.91 -7.87 -7.71
CA THR A 20 -7.50 -7.07 -6.56
C THR A 20 -5.99 -6.84 -6.53
N LEU A 21 -5.17 -7.84 -6.87
CA LEU A 21 -3.71 -7.69 -6.97
C LEU A 21 -3.31 -6.70 -8.07
N ILE A 22 -3.89 -6.82 -9.28
CA ILE A 22 -3.61 -5.91 -10.40
C ILE A 22 -4.02 -4.48 -10.04
N PHE A 23 -5.18 -4.30 -9.43
CA PHE A 23 -5.64 -2.98 -9.00
C PHE A 23 -4.72 -2.38 -7.92
N THR A 24 -4.25 -3.20 -6.99
CA THR A 24 -3.30 -2.77 -5.96
C THR A 24 -1.97 -2.34 -6.58
N ALA A 25 -1.42 -3.13 -7.50
CA ALA A 25 -0.20 -2.78 -8.23
C ALA A 25 -0.36 -1.48 -9.03
N TRP A 26 -1.48 -1.30 -9.73
CA TRP A 26 -1.78 -0.06 -10.45
C TRP A 26 -1.83 1.15 -9.51
N LYS A 27 -2.50 1.02 -8.36
CA LYS A 27 -2.57 2.09 -7.36
C LYS A 27 -1.19 2.43 -6.78
N THR A 28 -0.36 1.42 -6.48
CA THR A 28 1.00 1.61 -5.96
C THR A 28 1.89 2.27 -7.01
N SER A 29 1.78 1.88 -8.28
CA SER A 29 2.46 2.56 -9.40
C SER A 29 2.05 4.02 -9.52
N LYS A 30 0.75 4.35 -9.39
CA LYS A 30 0.31 5.75 -9.39
C LYS A 30 0.83 6.58 -8.23
N ARG A 31 1.02 5.98 -7.05
CA ARG A 31 1.67 6.65 -5.91
C ARG A 31 3.14 6.92 -6.17
N ARG A 32 3.84 5.96 -6.78
CA ARG A 32 5.24 6.09 -7.19
C ARG A 32 5.41 7.22 -8.22
N ASP A 33 4.61 7.22 -9.28
CA ASP A 33 4.63 8.28 -10.31
C ASP A 33 4.43 9.68 -9.68
N TYR A 34 3.51 9.79 -8.71
CA TYR A 34 3.27 11.03 -8.00
C TYR A 34 4.45 11.45 -7.12
N ALA A 35 5.06 10.51 -6.41
CA ALA A 35 6.23 10.77 -5.56
C ALA A 35 7.44 11.22 -6.38
N ASP A 36 7.69 10.58 -7.53
CA ASP A 36 8.75 10.97 -8.47
C ASP A 36 8.54 12.39 -9.00
N ALA A 37 7.32 12.70 -9.48
CA ALA A 37 7.00 14.03 -9.98
C ALA A 37 7.12 15.11 -8.90
N PHE A 38 6.80 14.76 -7.65
CA PHE A 38 6.99 15.66 -6.52
C PHE A 38 8.47 15.87 -6.21
N LEU A 39 9.28 14.79 -6.20
CA LEU A 39 10.72 14.84 -5.96
C LEU A 39 11.45 15.66 -7.03
N GLU A 40 11.08 15.51 -8.30
CA GLU A 40 11.65 16.28 -9.40
C GLU A 40 11.45 17.78 -9.20
N LYS A 41 10.20 18.21 -8.95
CA LYS A 41 9.87 19.62 -8.67
C LYS A 41 10.53 20.13 -7.40
N TYR A 42 10.67 19.26 -6.40
CA TYR A 42 11.36 19.58 -5.16
C TYR A 42 12.85 19.85 -5.40
N ARG A 43 13.53 18.98 -6.15
CA ARG A 43 14.94 19.15 -6.52
C ARG A 43 15.14 20.37 -7.40
N GLU A 44 14.25 20.62 -8.35
CA GLU A 44 14.27 21.83 -9.19
C GLU A 44 14.21 23.09 -8.33
N PHE A 45 13.25 23.16 -7.40
CA PHE A 45 13.14 24.27 -6.44
C PHE A 45 14.41 24.45 -5.60
N CYS A 46 14.95 23.35 -5.06
CA CYS A 46 16.14 23.40 -4.23
C CYS A 46 17.38 23.84 -5.02
N ASN A 47 17.53 23.41 -6.27
CA ASN A 47 18.61 23.84 -7.14
C ASN A 47 18.51 25.33 -7.45
N SER A 48 17.32 25.84 -7.79
CA SER A 48 17.11 27.28 -7.99
C SER A 48 17.54 28.09 -6.75
N LEU A 49 17.18 27.63 -5.54
CA LEU A 49 17.60 28.29 -4.31
C LEU A 49 19.12 28.30 -4.12
N LEU A 50 19.81 27.21 -4.46
CA LEU A 50 21.27 27.11 -4.38
C LEU A 50 21.97 28.02 -5.39
N ASP A 51 21.31 28.31 -6.52
CA ASP A 51 21.73 29.29 -7.52
C ASP A 51 21.33 30.74 -7.15
N ASN A 52 20.79 30.95 -5.95
CA ASN A 52 20.28 32.22 -5.40
C ASN A 52 19.06 32.77 -6.16
N GLU A 53 18.26 31.90 -6.77
CA GLU A 53 17.01 32.24 -7.43
C GLU A 53 15.81 31.65 -6.67
N PHE A 54 14.90 32.52 -6.20
CA PHE A 54 13.67 32.06 -5.58
C PHE A 54 12.58 31.84 -6.62
N ASN A 55 12.30 30.58 -6.96
CA ASN A 55 11.19 30.21 -7.83
C ASN A 55 9.87 30.12 -7.04
N GLY A 56 9.07 31.19 -7.10
CA GLY A 56 7.79 31.29 -6.39
C GLY A 56 6.72 30.31 -6.87
N GLU A 57 6.72 29.94 -8.15
CA GLU A 57 5.74 29.00 -8.72
C GLU A 57 5.99 27.57 -8.22
N LEU A 58 7.25 27.13 -8.22
CA LEU A 58 7.63 25.82 -7.68
C LEU A 58 7.35 25.75 -6.18
N TYR A 59 7.70 26.81 -5.42
CA TYR A 59 7.37 26.88 -4.01
C TYR A 59 5.87 26.75 -3.75
N GLN A 60 5.04 27.49 -4.49
CA GLN A 60 3.59 27.43 -4.36
C GLN A 60 3.05 26.03 -4.69
N TRP A 61 3.51 25.42 -5.78
CA TRP A 61 3.10 24.07 -6.16
C TRP A 61 3.47 23.05 -5.07
N LEU A 62 4.70 23.09 -4.58
CA LEU A 62 5.19 22.20 -3.53
C LEU A 62 4.38 22.39 -2.25
N LYS A 63 4.09 23.63 -1.85
CA LYS A 63 3.32 23.90 -0.65
C LYS A 63 1.89 23.39 -0.75
N LEU A 64 1.21 23.60 -1.89
CA LEU A 64 -0.14 23.10 -2.14
C LEU A 64 -0.21 21.56 -2.13
N ASN A 65 0.85 20.89 -2.59
CA ASN A 65 0.91 19.43 -2.66
C ASN A 65 1.52 18.75 -1.42
N SER A 66 2.16 19.53 -0.54
CA SER A 66 2.91 19.01 0.63
C SER A 66 2.05 18.15 1.56
N ALA A 67 0.80 18.54 1.83
CA ALA A 67 -0.11 17.79 2.69
C ALA A 67 -0.48 16.43 2.08
N LYS A 68 -0.72 16.39 0.76
CA LYS A 68 -1.01 15.13 0.05
C LYS A 68 0.21 14.22 0.08
N MET A 69 1.40 14.74 -0.23
CA MET A 69 2.64 13.97 -0.21
C MET A 69 2.94 13.42 1.19
N GLN A 70 2.84 14.24 2.23
CA GLN A 70 3.04 13.81 3.63
C GLN A 70 2.08 12.70 4.05
N ASN A 71 0.80 12.80 3.66
CA ASN A 71 -0.18 11.76 3.95
C ASN A 71 0.10 10.46 3.20
N ASP A 72 0.58 10.55 1.95
CA ASP A 72 0.92 9.38 1.13
C ASP A 72 2.17 8.64 1.65
N ILE A 73 3.18 9.41 2.07
CA ILE A 73 4.41 8.91 2.69
C ILE A 73 4.17 8.32 4.08
N GLY A 74 3.20 8.87 4.82
CA GLY A 74 2.86 8.40 6.16
C GLY A 74 4.04 8.46 7.12
N ASP A 75 4.32 7.33 7.78
CA ASP A 75 5.31 7.23 8.86
C ASP A 75 6.75 7.52 8.40
N TYR A 76 7.08 7.29 7.13
CA TYR A 76 8.42 7.60 6.59
C TYR A 76 8.75 9.09 6.66
N GLY A 77 7.74 9.96 6.61
CA GLY A 77 7.91 11.42 6.63
C GLY A 77 7.71 12.05 7.99
N VAL A 78 7.66 11.26 9.05
CA VAL A 78 7.47 11.74 10.42
C VAL A 78 8.70 11.45 11.25
N ALA A 79 9.47 12.48 11.55
CA ALA A 79 10.56 12.37 12.50
C ALA A 79 9.99 12.26 13.92
N LYS A 80 10.25 11.12 14.59
CA LYS A 80 9.80 10.87 15.97
C LYS A 80 10.31 11.94 16.92
N VAL A 81 11.57 12.34 16.77
CA VAL A 81 12.19 13.50 17.41
C VAL A 81 13.03 14.20 16.34
N TYR A 82 12.70 15.45 16.03
CA TYR A 82 13.43 16.28 15.08
C TYR A 82 14.11 17.43 15.83
N LYS A 83 15.41 17.62 15.58
CA LYS A 83 16.21 18.70 16.15
C LYS A 83 16.81 19.49 14.99
N PRO A 84 16.34 20.73 14.73
CA PRO A 84 16.94 21.58 13.71
C PRO A 84 18.43 21.84 13.98
N ALA A 85 19.21 22.03 12.92
CA ALA A 85 20.63 22.35 13.04
C ALA A 85 20.83 23.63 13.87
N GLY A 86 21.71 23.57 14.88
CA GLY A 86 21.98 24.71 15.77
C GLY A 86 20.90 25.02 16.82
N ALA A 87 19.78 24.30 16.86
CA ALA A 87 18.72 24.52 17.84
C ALA A 87 18.97 23.75 19.15
N ASN A 88 18.63 24.34 20.30
CA ASN A 88 18.63 23.67 21.61
C ASN A 88 17.26 23.10 22.02
N TYR A 89 16.32 23.01 21.08
CA TYR A 89 15.00 22.44 21.27
C TYR A 89 14.74 21.33 20.25
N ALA A 90 13.81 20.42 20.57
CA ALA A 90 13.43 19.32 19.70
C ALA A 90 11.91 19.21 19.59
N PHE A 91 11.43 18.89 18.40
CA PHE A 91 10.03 18.65 18.11
C PHE A 91 9.73 17.16 18.12
N LYS A 92 8.53 16.80 18.58
CA LYS A 92 8.02 15.42 18.50
C LYS A 92 7.07 15.30 17.31
N ASN A 93 7.15 14.19 16.58
CA ASN A 93 6.29 13.89 15.42
C ASN A 93 6.31 14.99 14.35
N TYR A 94 7.51 15.43 13.99
CA TYR A 94 7.68 16.49 13.01
C TYR A 94 7.43 15.96 11.59
N GLN A 95 6.48 16.58 10.90
CA GLN A 95 6.15 16.29 9.50
C GLN A 95 7.14 16.99 8.58
N LEU A 96 8.10 16.22 8.07
CA LEU A 96 9.25 16.76 7.32
C LEU A 96 8.83 17.49 6.04
N ILE A 97 7.81 17.00 5.32
CA ILE A 97 7.43 17.56 4.03
C ILE A 97 6.62 18.84 4.21
N VAL A 98 5.57 18.79 5.05
CA VAL A 98 4.66 19.94 5.25
C VAL A 98 5.40 21.13 5.85
N ASN A 99 6.26 20.87 6.83
CA ASN A 99 6.96 21.93 7.54
C ASN A 99 8.28 22.30 6.86
N GLY A 100 9.05 21.31 6.41
CA GLY A 100 10.39 21.51 5.88
C GLY A 100 10.45 22.40 4.64
N ILE A 101 9.47 22.33 3.73
CA ILE A 101 9.39 23.24 2.57
C ILE A 101 9.31 24.71 3.02
N GLY A 102 8.54 24.99 4.08
CA GLY A 102 8.46 26.35 4.64
C GLY A 102 9.75 26.74 5.36
N THR A 103 10.33 25.81 6.11
CA THR A 103 11.60 26.00 6.81
C THR A 103 12.75 26.32 5.85
N ILE A 104 12.84 25.66 4.70
CA ILE A 104 13.84 25.94 3.67
C ILE A 104 13.73 27.39 3.17
N ARG A 105 12.51 27.87 2.87
CA ARG A 105 12.29 29.26 2.46
C ARG A 105 12.68 30.23 3.58
N ASP A 106 12.28 29.96 4.80
CA ASP A 106 12.54 30.86 5.93
C ASP A 106 14.06 30.94 6.23
N LEU A 107 14.77 29.81 6.14
CA LEU A 107 16.24 29.76 6.23
C LEU A 107 16.92 30.50 5.08
N TYR A 108 16.43 30.35 3.85
CA TYR A 108 16.92 31.09 2.69
C TYR A 108 16.76 32.61 2.88
N ASN A 109 15.59 33.07 3.30
CA ASN A 109 15.34 34.50 3.52
C ASN A 109 16.18 35.09 4.66
N GLN A 110 16.50 34.30 5.69
CA GLN A 110 17.29 34.76 6.84
C GLN A 110 18.80 34.68 6.59
N PHE A 111 19.26 33.68 5.84
CA PHE A 111 20.68 33.34 5.78
C PHE A 111 21.21 33.01 4.37
N GLY A 112 20.46 33.26 3.30
CA GLY A 112 20.82 32.90 1.92
C GLY A 112 22.22 33.40 1.50
N ASP A 113 22.58 34.62 1.90
CA ASP A 113 23.87 35.23 1.59
C ASP A 113 25.03 34.74 2.51
N LEU A 114 24.71 34.02 3.59
CA LEU A 114 25.68 33.62 4.62
C LEU A 114 26.17 32.18 4.39
N ARG A 115 27.50 31.99 4.38
CA ARG A 115 28.12 30.66 4.19
C ARG A 115 27.65 29.62 5.23
N LEU A 116 27.42 30.02 6.47
CA LEU A 116 26.90 29.15 7.53
C LEU A 116 25.40 28.81 7.33
N GLY A 117 24.62 29.75 6.80
CA GLY A 117 23.21 29.55 6.46
C GLY A 117 22.99 28.50 5.38
N ARG A 118 23.87 28.50 4.36
CA ARG A 118 23.82 27.51 3.28
C ARG A 118 24.02 26.07 3.74
N GLY A 119 24.77 25.84 4.82
CA GLY A 119 24.88 24.52 5.44
C GLY A 119 23.54 24.05 6.01
N MET A 120 22.88 24.90 6.80
CA MET A 120 21.58 24.58 7.41
C MET A 120 20.48 24.36 6.36
N ILE A 121 20.46 25.19 5.31
CA ILE A 121 19.53 25.01 4.17
C ILE A 121 19.77 23.66 3.50
N ARG A 122 21.04 23.32 3.23
CA ARG A 122 21.39 22.04 2.58
C ARG A 122 21.02 20.84 3.44
N ASP A 123 21.23 20.90 4.75
CA ASP A 123 20.86 19.81 5.65
C ASP A 123 19.35 19.54 5.62
N GLU A 124 18.54 20.61 5.62
CA GLU A 124 17.09 20.49 5.51
C GLU A 124 16.67 19.98 4.12
N ILE A 125 17.37 20.41 3.06
CA ILE A 125 17.12 19.92 1.70
C ILE A 125 17.32 18.40 1.63
N LEU A 126 18.46 17.92 2.13
CA LEU A 126 18.80 16.51 2.12
C LEU A 126 17.84 15.67 2.96
N ALA A 127 17.40 16.19 4.12
CA ALA A 127 16.47 15.46 4.99
C ALA A 127 15.13 15.16 4.30
N ILE A 128 14.61 16.08 3.50
CA ILE A 128 13.37 15.86 2.74
C ILE A 128 13.65 14.97 1.51
N ASP A 129 14.75 15.21 0.80
CA ASP A 129 15.15 14.42 -0.38
C ASP A 129 15.27 12.92 -0.04
N ASP A 130 16.02 12.60 1.02
CA ASP A 130 16.29 11.23 1.46
C ASP A 130 14.99 10.50 1.84
N VAL A 131 14.06 11.20 2.49
CA VAL A 131 12.77 10.63 2.90
C VAL A 131 11.89 10.30 1.69
N ILE A 132 11.82 11.21 0.71
CA ILE A 132 11.03 10.97 -0.51
C ILE A 132 11.68 9.84 -1.32
N LEU A 133 13.01 9.84 -1.45
CA LEU A 133 13.75 8.80 -2.16
C LEU A 133 13.60 7.42 -1.50
N THR A 134 13.68 7.36 -0.18
CA THR A 134 13.45 6.12 0.59
C THR A 134 12.03 5.60 0.37
N TYR A 135 11.04 6.50 0.34
CA TYR A 135 9.66 6.12 0.06
C TYR A 135 9.47 5.58 -1.36
N ILE A 136 10.08 6.20 -2.38
CA ILE A 136 10.05 5.69 -3.75
C ILE A 136 10.64 4.28 -3.80
N GLY A 137 11.79 4.05 -3.16
CA GLY A 137 12.40 2.72 -3.07
C GLY A 137 11.52 1.67 -2.37
N ALA A 138 10.77 2.10 -1.33
CA ALA A 138 9.80 1.22 -0.68
C ALA A 138 8.63 0.86 -1.60
N LEU A 139 8.13 1.81 -2.40
CA LEU A 139 7.09 1.55 -3.40
C LEU A 139 7.57 0.64 -4.52
N ASP A 140 8.81 0.79 -4.98
CA ASP A 140 9.45 -0.10 -5.96
C ASP A 140 9.51 -1.54 -5.43
N THR A 141 9.96 -1.71 -4.19
CA THR A 141 9.98 -3.02 -3.53
C THR A 141 8.57 -3.61 -3.42
N GLU A 142 7.57 -2.80 -3.05
CA GLU A 142 6.17 -3.24 -2.97
C GLU A 142 5.62 -3.65 -4.35
N LEU A 143 5.98 -2.95 -5.43
CA LEU A 143 5.58 -3.31 -6.79
C LEU A 143 6.21 -4.63 -7.24
N ASP A 144 7.49 -4.83 -7.00
CA ASP A 144 8.18 -6.09 -7.33
C ASP A 144 7.54 -7.28 -6.61
N ASP A 145 7.22 -7.11 -5.33
CA ASP A 145 6.49 -8.08 -4.53
C ASP A 145 5.09 -8.36 -5.11
N LEU A 146 4.35 -7.33 -5.55
CA LEU A 146 3.03 -7.49 -6.16
C LEU A 146 3.12 -8.20 -7.51
N PHE A 147 4.09 -7.85 -8.36
CA PHE A 147 4.29 -8.51 -9.66
C PHE A 147 4.68 -9.97 -9.53
N SER A 148 5.45 -10.33 -8.49
CA SER A 148 5.74 -11.74 -8.18
C SER A 148 4.47 -12.50 -7.78
N GLN A 149 3.60 -11.86 -6.98
CA GLN A 149 2.34 -12.45 -6.51
C GLN A 149 1.31 -12.63 -7.64
N ILE A 150 1.26 -11.69 -8.59
CA ILE A 150 0.40 -11.77 -9.78
C ILE A 150 0.71 -13.01 -10.63
N LYS A 151 1.92 -13.57 -10.60
CA LYS A 151 2.26 -14.78 -11.36
C LYS A 151 1.82 -16.07 -10.69
N ASN A 152 1.39 -16.04 -9.43
CA ASN A 152 1.11 -17.24 -8.64
C ASN A 152 -0.41 -17.46 -8.44
N PRO A 153 -1.02 -18.47 -9.11
CA PRO A 153 -2.46 -18.71 -9.03
C PRO A 153 -2.96 -19.13 -7.63
N LEU A 154 -2.10 -19.72 -6.79
CA LEU A 154 -2.46 -20.03 -5.41
C LEU A 154 -2.62 -18.75 -4.58
N ILE A 155 -1.83 -17.72 -4.89
CA ILE A 155 -1.93 -16.41 -4.24
C ILE A 155 -3.21 -15.70 -4.66
N TRP A 156 -3.66 -15.87 -5.91
CA TRP A 156 -4.93 -15.31 -6.36
C TRP A 156 -6.10 -15.86 -5.56
N ILE A 157 -6.15 -17.18 -5.35
CA ILE A 157 -7.17 -17.81 -4.52
C ILE A 157 -7.10 -17.27 -3.08
N ARG A 158 -5.89 -17.17 -2.51
CA ARG A 158 -5.66 -16.62 -1.17
C ARG A 158 -6.22 -15.20 -1.04
N GLU A 159 -5.90 -14.30 -1.97
CA GLU A 159 -6.40 -12.92 -1.92
C GLU A 159 -7.89 -12.80 -2.22
N GLY A 160 -8.42 -13.68 -3.09
CA GLY A 160 -9.86 -13.77 -3.33
C GLY A 160 -10.62 -14.13 -2.06
N ILE A 161 -10.19 -15.18 -1.36
CA ILE A 161 -10.79 -15.61 -0.09
C ILE A 161 -10.61 -14.52 0.97
N ARG A 162 -9.40 -13.96 1.11
CA ARG A 162 -9.14 -12.87 2.07
C ARG A 162 -10.11 -11.72 1.86
N SER A 163 -10.34 -11.31 0.62
CA SER A 163 -11.26 -10.23 0.26
C SER A 163 -12.67 -10.52 0.77
N ILE A 164 -13.17 -11.75 0.56
CA ILE A 164 -14.49 -12.18 1.04
C ILE A 164 -14.57 -12.13 2.57
N VAL A 165 -13.54 -12.64 3.28
CA VAL A 165 -13.54 -12.66 4.75
C VAL A 165 -13.42 -11.25 5.34
N THR A 166 -12.68 -10.34 4.70
CA THR A 166 -12.57 -8.95 5.14
C THR A 166 -13.75 -8.07 4.73
N PHE A 167 -14.60 -8.53 3.83
CA PHE A 167 -15.72 -7.76 3.30
C PHE A 167 -16.70 -7.30 4.39
N PRO A 168 -17.16 -8.14 5.35
CA PRO A 168 -18.06 -7.70 6.41
C PRO A 168 -17.48 -6.57 7.26
N ILE A 169 -16.19 -6.67 7.62
CA ILE A 169 -15.50 -5.65 8.42
C ILE A 169 -15.38 -4.34 7.63
N SER A 170 -15.06 -4.45 6.34
CA SER A 170 -14.93 -3.30 5.44
C SER A 170 -16.28 -2.63 5.18
N PHE A 171 -17.34 -3.42 5.03
CA PHE A 171 -18.71 -2.97 4.88
C PHE A 171 -19.19 -2.24 6.13
N SER A 172 -18.94 -2.78 7.33
CA SER A 172 -19.24 -2.10 8.59
C SER A 172 -18.52 -0.76 8.75
N TYR A 173 -17.29 -0.66 8.25
CA TYR A 173 -16.58 0.63 8.25
C TYR A 173 -17.22 1.61 7.27
N TRP A 174 -17.50 1.15 6.05
CA TRP A 174 -18.09 1.99 5.01
C TRP A 174 -19.49 2.53 5.37
N THR A 175 -20.31 1.74 6.05
CA THR A 175 -21.62 2.17 6.56
C THR A 175 -21.53 3.09 7.78
N GLY A 176 -20.32 3.37 8.27
CA GLY A 176 -20.08 4.22 9.44
C GLY A 176 -20.37 3.54 10.77
N LEU A 177 -20.68 2.24 10.77
CA LEU A 177 -20.95 1.48 12.01
C LEU A 177 -19.71 1.35 12.89
N ILE A 178 -18.52 1.36 12.29
CA ILE A 178 -17.24 1.33 13.03
C ILE A 178 -16.32 2.46 12.59
N GLN A 179 -15.58 3.04 13.54
CA GLN A 179 -14.58 4.09 13.28
C GLN A 179 -13.30 3.49 12.67
N TYR A 180 -12.53 4.31 11.94
CA TYR A 180 -11.28 3.90 11.27
C TYR A 180 -10.26 3.25 12.22
N ARG A 181 -10.16 3.76 13.46
CA ARG A 181 -9.27 3.20 14.50
C ARG A 181 -9.64 1.76 14.85
N THR A 182 -10.94 1.44 14.89
CA THR A 182 -11.47 0.10 15.17
C THR A 182 -11.26 -0.82 13.97
N TYR A 183 -11.51 -0.31 12.76
CA TYR A 183 -11.22 -1.02 11.50
C TYR A 183 -9.75 -1.46 11.40
N ASN A 184 -8.81 -0.55 11.65
CA ASN A 184 -7.37 -0.84 11.50
C ASN A 184 -6.87 -1.87 12.54
N LYS A 185 -7.45 -1.89 13.74
CA LYS A 185 -7.18 -2.92 14.76
C LYS A 185 -7.71 -4.29 14.34
N LEU A 186 -8.95 -4.37 13.85
CA LEU A 186 -9.60 -5.63 13.45
C LEU A 186 -8.96 -6.24 12.20
N SER A 187 -8.71 -5.42 11.18
CA SER A 187 -8.15 -5.87 9.89
C SER A 187 -6.71 -6.40 10.01
N ARG A 188 -5.93 -5.89 10.96
CA ARG A 188 -4.54 -6.33 11.20
C ARG A 188 -4.38 -7.39 12.30
N ASN A 189 -5.45 -7.72 13.04
CA ASN A 189 -5.35 -8.63 14.17
C ASN A 189 -5.03 -10.08 13.73
N ILE A 190 -4.27 -10.80 14.55
CA ILE A 190 -3.96 -12.21 14.30
C ILE A 190 -5.21 -13.09 14.39
N ILE A 191 -6.18 -12.72 15.23
CA ILE A 191 -7.45 -13.46 15.37
C ILE A 191 -8.22 -13.49 14.05
N THR A 192 -8.28 -12.37 13.32
CA THR A 192 -8.98 -12.32 12.03
C THR A 192 -8.23 -13.11 10.96
N LYS A 193 -6.89 -13.09 10.97
CA LYS A 193 -6.07 -13.95 10.09
C LYS A 193 -6.27 -15.45 10.39
N ILE A 194 -6.33 -15.83 11.65
CA ILE A 194 -6.59 -17.22 12.08
C ILE A 194 -7.99 -17.65 11.66
N LEU A 195 -9.01 -16.79 11.81
CA LEU A 195 -10.37 -17.09 11.38
C LEU A 195 -10.44 -17.30 9.85
N SER A 196 -9.77 -16.44 9.06
CA SER A 196 -9.65 -16.61 7.62
C SER A 196 -8.97 -17.94 7.26
N PHE A 197 -7.91 -18.31 7.98
CA PHE A 197 -7.22 -19.58 7.78
C PHE A 197 -8.15 -20.78 8.08
N VAL A 198 -8.86 -20.76 9.21
CA VAL A 198 -9.80 -21.84 9.59
C VAL A 198 -10.93 -21.96 8.57
N LEU A 199 -11.56 -20.85 8.16
CA LEU A 199 -12.61 -20.85 7.14
C LEU A 199 -12.12 -21.40 5.81
N THR A 200 -10.91 -21.01 5.39
CA THR A 200 -10.26 -21.54 4.19
C THR A 200 -10.04 -23.03 4.31
N PHE A 201 -9.51 -23.50 5.43
CA PHE A 201 -9.17 -24.90 5.67
C PHE A 201 -10.42 -25.79 5.71
N VAL A 202 -11.49 -25.33 6.39
CA VAL A 202 -12.79 -26.02 6.44
C VAL A 202 -13.43 -26.05 5.06
N GLY A 203 -13.38 -24.95 4.30
CA GLY A 203 -13.88 -24.91 2.92
C GLY A 203 -13.13 -25.87 1.99
N LEU A 204 -11.81 -26.00 2.19
CA LEU A 204 -10.96 -26.92 1.41
C LEU A 204 -11.29 -28.38 1.74
N ILE A 205 -11.40 -28.73 3.04
CA ILE A 205 -11.83 -30.06 3.49
C ILE A 205 -13.23 -30.38 2.97
N GLY A 206 -14.18 -29.46 3.09
CA GLY A 206 -15.54 -29.63 2.58
C GLY A 206 -15.56 -29.92 1.08
N THR A 207 -14.70 -29.22 0.32
CA THR A 207 -14.55 -29.45 -1.13
C THR A 207 -13.97 -30.83 -1.42
N ILE A 208 -12.92 -31.26 -0.71
CA ILE A 208 -12.31 -32.60 -0.84
C ILE A 208 -13.34 -33.69 -0.52
N ILE A 209 -14.04 -33.57 0.62
CA ILE A 209 -15.08 -34.53 1.01
C ILE A 209 -16.16 -34.61 -0.06
N THR A 210 -16.59 -33.49 -0.62
CA THR A 210 -17.59 -33.44 -1.70
C THR A 210 -17.10 -34.13 -2.98
N ILE A 211 -15.81 -34.00 -3.31
CA ILE A 211 -15.19 -34.68 -4.45
C ILE A 211 -15.14 -36.20 -4.20
N VAL A 212 -14.64 -36.62 -3.04
CA VAL A 212 -14.45 -38.04 -2.68
C VAL A 212 -15.78 -38.77 -2.52
N THR A 213 -16.71 -38.22 -1.73
CA THR A 213 -18.05 -38.81 -1.53
C THR A 213 -18.83 -38.89 -2.83
N GLY A 214 -18.61 -37.95 -3.75
CA GLY A 214 -19.20 -38.00 -5.06
C GLY A 214 -18.62 -39.09 -5.99
N TYR A 215 -17.38 -39.51 -5.80
CA TYR A 215 -16.71 -40.46 -6.69
C TYR A 215 -17.39 -41.84 -6.68
N ILE A 216 -17.83 -42.30 -5.50
CA ILE A 216 -18.46 -43.62 -5.31
C ILE A 216 -19.76 -43.76 -6.13
N PRO A 217 -20.76 -42.86 -6.01
CA PRO A 217 -21.97 -42.93 -6.85
C PRO A 217 -21.72 -42.77 -8.35
N PHE A 218 -20.64 -42.09 -8.74
CA PHE A 218 -20.29 -41.90 -10.15
C PHE A 218 -19.78 -43.21 -10.78
N ILE A 219 -18.87 -43.91 -10.10
CA ILE A 219 -18.35 -45.20 -10.58
C ILE A 219 -19.46 -46.26 -10.63
N ASP A 220 -20.38 -46.27 -9.67
CA ASP A 220 -21.52 -47.19 -9.70
C ASP A 220 -22.46 -46.96 -10.89
N LYS A 221 -22.72 -45.69 -11.24
CA LYS A 221 -23.48 -45.37 -12.45
C LYS A 221 -22.76 -45.79 -13.73
N VAL A 222 -21.45 -45.61 -13.79
CA VAL A 222 -20.63 -46.02 -14.95
C VAL A 222 -20.60 -47.55 -15.08
N LYS A 223 -20.41 -48.29 -13.98
CA LYS A 223 -20.45 -49.76 -13.98
C LYS A 223 -21.80 -50.31 -14.45
N LYS A 224 -22.91 -49.74 -13.97
CA LYS A 224 -24.25 -50.13 -14.42
C LYS A 224 -24.46 -49.86 -15.91
N LEU A 225 -23.99 -48.72 -16.41
CA LEU A 225 -24.05 -48.39 -17.85
C LEU A 225 -23.27 -49.39 -18.70
N VAL A 226 -22.05 -49.75 -18.31
CA VAL A 226 -21.23 -50.74 -19.02
C VAL A 226 -21.87 -52.14 -18.99
N GLN A 227 -22.53 -52.52 -17.89
CA GLN A 227 -23.27 -53.78 -17.78
C GLN A 227 -24.59 -53.80 -18.55
N THR A 228 -25.14 -52.65 -18.94
CA THR A 228 -26.38 -52.58 -19.73
C THR A 228 -26.08 -52.58 -21.24
N ILE A 229 -24.82 -52.33 -21.62
CA ILE A 229 -24.35 -52.27 -23.02
C ILE A 229 -23.73 -53.62 -23.46
N ASN A 230 -23.31 -54.46 -22.52
CA ASN A 230 -22.96 -55.87 -22.74
C ASN A 230 -24.18 -56.78 -22.52
#